data_AF-A0A931MP84-F1
#
_entry.id   AF-A0A931MP84-F1
#
_cell.length_a   1.000
_cell.length_b   1.000
_cell.length_c   1.000
_cell.angle_alpha   90.00
_cell.angle_beta   90.00
_cell.angle_gamma   90.00
#
_symmetry.space_group_name_H-M   'P 1'
#
loop_
_entity.id
_entity.type
_entity.pdbx_description
1 polymer ?
#
loop_
_entity_poly.entity_id
_entity_poly.type
_entity_poly.pdbx_seq_one_letter_code
_entity_poly.pdbx_strand_id
1 'polypeptide(L)'
;APGGVLDAGGDRASFRLYADDPSRRHTRAAIVDAYLAEQDGIDRDGRCAIVTAGVPGAGKSSAIESRGLAGKGWRVLDSDRIKDHLIRDGLDRGVYDDLLDVVLPDGRRLRPRELAT
;
A
#
# COMPACT_ATOMS: atom_id res chain seq x y z
N ALA A 1 -22.75 -1.47 12.74
CA ALA A 1 -21.99 -2.59 13.35
C ALA A 1 -20.52 -2.43 12.93
N PRO A 2 -19.54 -2.85 13.75
CA PRO A 2 -18.14 -2.94 13.31
C PRO A 2 -18.05 -3.71 11.98
N GLY A 3 -17.02 -3.48 11.16
CA GLY A 3 -16.95 -3.76 9.71
C GLY A 3 -17.08 -5.23 9.26
N GLY A 4 -17.56 -6.13 10.12
CA GLY A 4 -17.77 -7.53 9.84
C GLY A 4 -16.47 -8.23 9.49
N VAL A 5 -16.54 -9.15 8.53
CA VAL A 5 -15.36 -9.90 8.05
C VAL A 5 -14.32 -9.00 7.34
N LEU A 6 -14.74 -7.82 6.86
CA LEU A 6 -13.89 -6.84 6.17
C LEU A 6 -13.40 -5.73 7.11
N ASP A 7 -13.57 -5.87 8.42
CA ASP A 7 -13.09 -4.89 9.38
C ASP A 7 -11.56 -4.79 9.30
N ALA A 8 -11.03 -3.57 9.10
CA ALA A 8 -9.60 -3.33 8.96
C ALA A 8 -8.82 -3.70 10.23
N GLY A 9 -9.50 -3.74 11.39
CA GLY A 9 -8.98 -4.25 12.65
C GLY A 9 -9.63 -5.57 13.06
N GLY A 10 -10.16 -6.35 12.12
CA GLY A 10 -10.77 -7.65 12.37
C GLY A 10 -9.76 -8.80 12.32
N ASP A 11 -10.23 -10.02 12.51
CA ASP A 11 -9.36 -11.21 12.57
C ASP A 11 -8.69 -11.54 11.22
N ARG A 12 -9.28 -11.08 10.11
CA ARG A 12 -8.71 -11.21 8.76
C ARG A 12 -7.70 -10.10 8.41
N ALA A 13 -7.47 -9.13 9.30
CA ALA A 13 -6.47 -8.10 9.09
C ALA A 13 -5.06 -8.71 9.04
N SER A 14 -4.31 -8.44 7.97
CA SER A 14 -2.98 -9.04 7.75
C SER A 14 -2.01 -8.79 8.91
N PHE A 15 -2.13 -7.64 9.58
CA PHE A 15 -1.26 -7.36 10.71
C PHE A 15 -1.52 -8.24 11.94
N ARG A 16 -2.73 -8.82 12.06
CA ARG A 16 -3.08 -9.82 13.07
C ARG A 16 -2.76 -11.22 12.60
N LEU A 17 -3.11 -11.57 11.36
CA LEU A 17 -2.82 -12.89 10.77
C LEU A 17 -1.34 -13.26 10.88
N TYR A 18 -0.46 -12.26 10.73
CA TYR A 18 0.98 -12.45 10.81
C TYR A 18 1.60 -11.87 12.10
N ALA A 19 0.82 -11.66 13.17
CA ALA A 19 1.35 -11.08 14.41
C ALA A 19 2.54 -11.89 14.96
N ASP A 20 2.42 -13.22 14.92
CA ASP A 20 3.39 -14.16 15.48
C ASP A 20 4.23 -14.87 14.40
N ASP A 21 4.14 -14.44 13.14
CA ASP A 21 4.90 -15.03 12.04
C ASP A 21 6.35 -14.49 12.04
N PRO A 22 7.37 -15.33 12.35
CA PRO A 22 8.75 -14.88 12.39
C PRO A 22 9.28 -14.45 11.02
N SER A 23 8.69 -14.95 9.92
CA SER A 23 9.08 -14.60 8.56
C SER A 23 8.56 -13.21 8.14
N ARG A 24 7.56 -12.66 8.84
CA ARG A 24 6.94 -11.37 8.49
C ARG A 24 7.94 -10.23 8.37
N ARG A 25 8.97 -10.21 9.22
CA ARG A 25 10.03 -9.19 9.12
C ARG A 25 10.72 -9.25 7.76
N HIS A 26 11.03 -10.46 7.28
CA HIS A 26 11.67 -10.66 5.99
C HIS A 26 10.74 -10.29 4.84
N THR A 27 9.48 -10.73 4.87
CA THR A 27 8.47 -10.35 3.86
C THR A 27 8.30 -8.83 3.80
N ARG A 28 8.20 -8.15 4.95
CA ARG A 28 8.11 -6.68 4.99
C ARG A 28 9.34 -6.02 4.39
N ALA A 29 10.54 -6.52 4.69
CA ALA A 29 11.77 -5.99 4.11
C ALA A 29 11.78 -6.16 2.59
N ALA A 30 11.44 -7.35 2.08
CA ALA A 30 11.36 -7.63 0.66
C ALA A 30 10.34 -6.72 -0.07
N ILE A 31 9.18 -6.48 0.53
CA ILE A 31 8.16 -5.56 -0.02
C ILE A 31 8.67 -4.11 -0.06
N VAL A 32 9.33 -3.66 1.01
CA VAL A 32 9.94 -2.31 1.05
C VAL A 32 11.04 -2.19 -0.01
N ASP A 33 11.90 -3.19 -0.13
CA ASP A 33 12.99 -3.19 -1.12
C ASP A 33 12.43 -3.17 -2.54
N ALA A 34 11.41 -3.98 -2.83
CA ALA A 34 10.73 -3.98 -4.13
C ALA A 34 10.10 -2.62 -4.44
N TYR A 35 9.41 -2.00 -3.47
CA TYR A 35 8.83 -0.67 -3.62
C TYR A 35 9.88 0.42 -3.88
N LEU A 36 11.01 0.37 -3.16
CA LEU A 36 12.09 1.33 -3.32
C LEU A 36 12.87 1.14 -4.63
N ALA A 37 12.92 -0.08 -5.16
CA ALA A 37 13.58 -0.41 -6.42
C ALA A 37 12.81 0.10 -7.66
N GLU A 38 11.54 0.49 -7.53
CA GLU A 38 10.78 1.11 -8.64
C GLU A 38 11.26 2.53 -9.00
N GLN A 39 12.17 3.10 -8.20
CA GLN A 39 12.61 4.49 -8.32
C GLN A 39 14.13 4.56 -8.58
N ASP A 40 14.48 4.97 -9.80
CA ASP A 40 15.86 5.15 -10.22
C ASP A 40 16.36 6.59 -10.07
N GLY A 41 17.69 6.74 -10.03
CA GLY A 41 18.34 8.06 -10.02
C GLY A 41 18.02 8.90 -8.78
N ILE A 42 17.80 8.25 -7.64
CA ILE A 42 17.52 8.89 -6.35
C ILE A 42 18.82 9.20 -5.60
N ASP A 43 18.96 10.42 -5.11
CA ASP A 43 20.09 10.82 -4.28
C ASP A 43 19.92 10.26 -2.86
N ARG A 44 20.97 9.66 -2.31
CA ARG A 44 20.92 8.96 -1.01
C ARG A 44 21.49 9.77 0.17
N ASP A 45 22.16 10.88 -0.11
CA ASP A 45 22.79 11.74 0.90
C ASP A 45 21.94 12.96 1.31
N GLY A 46 20.70 13.03 0.79
CA GLY A 46 19.75 14.08 1.13
C GLY A 46 19.30 14.02 2.60
N ARG A 47 19.10 15.19 3.21
CA ARG A 47 18.59 15.33 4.60
C ARG A 47 17.27 16.09 4.68
N CYS A 48 16.62 16.32 3.55
CA CYS A 48 15.37 17.06 3.44
C CYS A 48 14.22 16.09 3.15
N ALA A 49 13.10 16.24 3.86
CA ALA A 49 11.85 15.59 3.55
C ALA A 49 10.78 16.67 3.34
N ILE A 50 9.99 16.52 2.28
CA ILE A 50 8.86 17.39 1.99
C ILE A 50 7.59 16.58 2.24
N VAL A 51 6.71 17.09 3.09
CA VAL A 51 5.43 16.47 3.39
C VAL A 51 4.34 17.33 2.78
N THR A 52 3.54 16.73 1.88
CA THR A 52 2.40 17.42 1.27
C THR A 52 1.10 16.97 1.90
N ALA A 53 0.24 17.92 2.26
CA ALA A 53 -1.09 17.66 2.80
C ALA A 53 -2.17 18.33 1.94
N GLY A 54 -3.38 17.78 1.96
CA GLY A 54 -4.52 18.28 1.20
C GLY A 54 -5.50 17.16 0.90
N VAL A 55 -6.77 17.53 0.67
CA VAL A 55 -7.83 16.56 0.35
C VAL A 55 -7.52 15.79 -0.95
N PRO A 56 -8.13 14.60 -1.16
CA PRO A 56 -8.11 13.93 -2.46
C PRO A 56 -8.57 14.90 -3.57
N GLY A 57 -7.89 14.89 -4.71
CA GLY A 57 -8.20 15.80 -5.82
C GLY A 57 -7.66 17.23 -5.70
N ALA A 58 -7.02 17.62 -4.58
CA ALA A 58 -6.48 18.98 -4.41
C ALA A 58 -5.25 19.33 -5.27
N GLY A 59 -4.86 18.48 -6.23
CA GLY A 59 -3.74 18.75 -7.14
C GLY A 59 -2.34 18.59 -6.53
N LYS A 60 -2.20 17.87 -5.42
CA LYS A 60 -0.90 17.65 -4.73
C LYS A 60 0.16 17.07 -5.67
N SER A 61 -0.16 16.00 -6.38
CA SER A 61 0.78 15.34 -7.30
C SER A 61 1.23 16.31 -8.40
N SER A 62 0.30 17.05 -9.01
CA SER A 62 0.61 18.09 -10.00
C SER A 62 1.49 19.21 -9.45
N ALA A 63 1.30 19.59 -8.18
CA ALA A 63 2.11 20.60 -7.51
C ALA A 63 3.55 20.13 -7.22
N ILE A 64 3.75 18.84 -6.95
CA ILE A 64 5.08 18.22 -6.75
C ILE A 64 5.81 18.13 -8.10
N GLU A 65 5.14 17.59 -9.13
CA GLU A 65 5.69 17.44 -10.48
C GLU A 65 6.14 18.78 -11.08
N SER A 66 5.28 19.80 -11.01
CA SER A 66 5.59 21.14 -11.55
C SER A 66 6.78 21.84 -10.87
N ARG A 67 7.17 21.39 -9.67
CA ARG A 67 8.34 21.90 -8.93
C ARG A 67 9.59 21.03 -9.12
N GLY A 68 9.52 19.97 -9.92
CA GLY A 68 10.64 19.03 -10.08
C GLY A 68 10.97 18.27 -8.79
N LEU A 69 9.99 18.09 -7.91
CA LEU A 69 10.13 17.40 -6.63
C LEU A 69 9.70 15.91 -6.71
N ALA A 70 9.49 15.41 -7.92
CA ALA A 70 9.12 14.02 -8.19
C ALA A 70 10.13 13.38 -9.14
N GLY A 71 10.83 12.35 -8.65
CA GLY A 71 11.87 11.64 -9.40
C GLY A 71 13.12 12.49 -9.62
N LYS A 72 14.23 11.81 -9.98
CA LYS A 72 15.59 12.37 -10.12
C LYS A 72 16.05 13.20 -8.90
N GLY A 73 16.89 12.59 -8.07
CA GLY A 73 17.36 13.18 -6.81
C GLY A 73 16.34 13.09 -5.67
N TRP A 74 15.03 13.12 -5.97
CA TRP A 74 13.96 13.02 -4.96
C TRP A 74 13.28 11.66 -4.91
N ARG A 75 13.30 11.04 -3.72
CA ARG A 75 12.48 9.85 -3.44
C ARG A 75 11.03 10.25 -3.19
N VAL A 76 10.12 9.66 -3.95
CA VAL A 76 8.68 9.83 -3.76
C VAL A 76 8.16 8.71 -2.87
N LEU A 77 7.58 9.06 -1.72
CA LEU A 77 6.93 8.12 -0.81
C LEU A 77 5.42 8.29 -0.92
N ASP A 78 4.73 7.25 -1.35
CA ASP A 78 3.29 7.22 -1.60
C ASP A 78 2.68 5.95 -0.98
N SER A 79 1.78 6.13 -0.02
CA SER A 79 1.11 5.03 0.67
C SER A 79 0.23 4.21 -0.27
N ASP A 80 -0.35 4.84 -1.29
CA ASP A 80 -1.26 4.13 -2.20
C ASP A 80 -0.50 3.20 -3.15
N ARG A 81 0.78 3.49 -3.41
CA ARG A 81 1.67 2.60 -4.19
C ARG A 81 2.14 1.41 -3.37
N ILE A 82 2.61 1.62 -2.13
CA ILE A 82 3.07 0.48 -1.31
C ILE A 82 1.93 -0.49 -0.97
N LYS A 83 0.69 0.00 -0.89
CA LYS A 83 -0.52 -0.83 -0.77
C LYS A 83 -0.67 -1.84 -1.92
N ASP A 84 -0.27 -1.49 -3.14
CA ASP A 84 -0.32 -2.43 -4.27
C ASP A 84 0.66 -3.60 -4.11
N HIS A 85 1.85 -3.36 -3.55
CA HIS A 85 2.80 -4.43 -3.25
C HIS A 85 2.29 -5.35 -2.14
N LEU A 86 1.69 -4.78 -1.09
CA LEU A 86 1.09 -5.55 0.01
C LEU A 86 -0.07 -6.42 -0.49
N ILE A 87 -0.94 -5.88 -1.33
CA ILE A 87 -2.04 -6.63 -1.94
C ILE A 87 -1.47 -7.74 -2.83
N ARG A 88 -0.50 -7.44 -3.71
CA ARG A 88 0.08 -8.43 -4.62
C ARG A 88 0.71 -9.61 -3.86
N ASP A 89 1.48 -9.34 -2.81
CA ASP A 89 2.02 -10.41 -1.95
C ASP A 89 0.91 -11.29 -1.34
N GLY A 90 -0.16 -10.68 -0.84
CA GLY A 90 -1.29 -11.43 -0.29
C GLY A 90 -2.05 -12.25 -1.34
N LEU A 91 -2.20 -11.73 -2.57
CA LEU A 91 -2.80 -12.43 -3.70
C LEU A 91 -1.96 -13.61 -4.14
N ASP A 92 -0.65 -13.41 -4.32
CA ASP A 92 0.28 -14.47 -4.76
C ASP A 92 0.33 -15.64 -3.76
N ARG A 93 -0.01 -15.36 -2.50
CA ARG A 93 -0.07 -16.34 -1.40
C ARG A 93 -1.49 -16.89 -1.16
N GLY A 94 -2.49 -16.46 -1.92
CA GLY A 94 -3.90 -16.91 -1.78
C GLY A 94 -4.56 -16.53 -0.46
N VAL A 95 -4.05 -15.50 0.23
CA VAL A 95 -4.46 -15.15 1.61
C VAL A 95 -5.89 -14.63 1.67
N TYR A 96 -6.35 -14.06 0.55
CA TYR A 96 -7.61 -13.34 0.44
C TYR A 96 -8.62 -13.99 -0.51
N ASP A 97 -8.36 -15.20 -1.01
CA ASP A 97 -9.20 -15.86 -2.02
C ASP A 97 -10.66 -15.97 -1.58
N ASP A 98 -10.86 -16.36 -0.31
CA ASP A 98 -12.17 -16.41 0.35
C ASP A 98 -12.88 -15.05 0.38
N LEU A 99 -12.15 -13.97 0.65
CA LEU A 99 -12.70 -12.61 0.69
C LEU A 99 -13.02 -12.09 -0.72
N LEU A 100 -12.19 -12.42 -1.70
CA LEU A 100 -12.38 -12.01 -3.09
C LEU A 100 -13.52 -12.76 -3.77
N ASP A 101 -13.90 -13.94 -3.27
CA ASP A 101 -15.09 -14.69 -3.71
C ASP A 101 -16.41 -14.11 -3.19
N VAL A 102 -16.36 -13.20 -2.20
CA VAL A 102 -17.57 -12.55 -1.67
C VAL A 102 -18.21 -11.65 -2.74
N VAL A 103 -19.50 -11.90 -2.98
CA VAL A 103 -20.36 -11.03 -3.80
C VAL A 103 -21.03 -10.00 -2.90
N LEU A 104 -20.79 -8.72 -3.18
CA LEU A 104 -21.36 -7.59 -2.49
C LEU A 104 -22.85 -7.39 -2.87
N PRO A 105 -23.61 -6.58 -2.10
CA PRO A 105 -25.04 -6.36 -2.37
C PRO A 105 -25.36 -5.77 -3.75
N ASP A 106 -24.38 -5.15 -4.40
CA ASP A 106 -24.50 -4.63 -5.76
C ASP A 106 -24.24 -5.69 -6.86
N GLY A 107 -24.07 -6.96 -6.47
CA GLY A 107 -23.83 -8.08 -7.37
C GLY A 107 -22.38 -8.19 -7.87
N ARG A 108 -21.46 -7.34 -7.41
CA ARG A 108 -20.05 -7.37 -7.81
C ARG A 108 -19.21 -8.08 -6.76
N ARG A 109 -18.12 -8.69 -7.19
CA ARG A 109 -17.12 -9.27 -6.28
C ARG A 109 -16.25 -8.17 -5.67
N LEU A 110 -15.78 -8.43 -4.46
CA LEU A 110 -14.76 -7.60 -3.83
C LEU A 110 -13.50 -7.55 -4.70
N ARG A 111 -12.95 -6.35 -4.89
CA ARG A 111 -11.73 -6.12 -5.66
C ARG A 111 -10.52 -6.07 -4.72
N PRO A 112 -9.33 -6.50 -5.17
CA PRO A 112 -8.15 -6.51 -4.31
C PRO A 112 -7.81 -5.15 -3.67
N ARG A 113 -7.98 -4.03 -4.39
CA ARG A 113 -7.75 -2.69 -3.82
C ARG A 113 -8.74 -2.27 -2.74
N GLU A 114 -9.90 -2.92 -2.65
CA GLU A 114 -10.90 -2.66 -1.61
C GLU A 114 -10.49 -3.31 -0.27
N LEU A 115 -9.46 -4.17 -0.26
CA LEU A 115 -8.87 -4.74 0.97
C LEU A 115 -7.82 -3.82 1.62
N ALA A 116 -7.34 -2.79 0.90
CA ALA A 116 -6.31 -1.87 1.38
C ALA A 116 -6.88 -0.49 1.71
N THR A 117 -7.89 -0.46 2.58
CA THR A 117 -8.45 0.76 3.15
C THR A 117 -7.54 1.34 4.22
#